data_AF-A0A536JYI9-F1
#
_entry.id   AF-A0A536JYI9-F1
#
_cell.length_a   1.000
_cell.length_b   1.000
_cell.length_c   1.000
_cell.angle_alpha   90.00
_cell.angle_beta   90.00
_cell.angle_gamma   90.00
#
_symmetry.space_group_name_H-M   'P 1'
#
loop_
_entity.id
_entity.type
_entity.pdbx_description
1 polymer ?
#
loop_
_entity_poly.entity_id
_entity_poly.type
_entity_poly.pdbx_seq_one_letter_code
_entity_poly.pdbx_strand_id
1 'polypeptide(L)'
;MAEKARVKLLTESDLPYSELVPGLELARAITHAGTTQLGGGYMRFASDAEFAEWTLKYDEVLFVQSGELEIISDSGSVEAHAGEAILIANGAKVTYRGRAGTIGFFVLWPFDWDKKAAAG
;
A
#
# COMPACT_ATOMS: atom_id res chain seq x y z
N MET A 1 27.52 -12.11 -12.96
CA MET A 1 26.13 -11.73 -12.60
C MET A 1 26.00 -11.97 -11.11
N ALA A 2 25.92 -10.93 -10.28
CA ALA A 2 25.72 -11.13 -8.85
C ALA A 2 24.35 -11.75 -8.61
N GLU A 3 24.29 -12.84 -7.85
CA GLU A 3 23.03 -13.44 -7.42
C GLU A 3 22.26 -12.39 -6.61
N LYS A 4 21.05 -12.03 -7.06
CA LYS A 4 20.20 -11.13 -6.27
C LYS A 4 19.86 -11.85 -4.96
N ALA A 5 20.28 -11.27 -3.84
CA ALA A 5 19.94 -11.77 -2.51
C ALA A 5 18.44 -12.06 -2.42
N ARG A 6 18.10 -13.29 -2.04
CA ARG A 6 16.72 -13.80 -1.93
C ARG A 6 16.02 -13.37 -0.64
N VAL A 7 16.76 -12.80 0.29
CA VAL A 7 16.28 -12.23 1.56
C VAL A 7 16.80 -10.81 1.66
N LYS A 8 15.91 -9.87 1.99
CA LYS A 8 16.24 -8.45 2.16
C LYS A 8 15.46 -7.89 3.34
N LEU A 9 16.14 -7.12 4.17
CA LEU A 9 15.47 -6.19 5.08
C LEU A 9 14.87 -5.07 4.24
N LEU A 10 13.63 -4.69 4.53
CA LEU A 10 12.98 -3.52 3.98
C LEU A 10 12.74 -2.53 5.12
N THR A 11 13.07 -1.27 4.91
CA THR A 11 12.84 -0.18 5.87
C THR A 11 12.14 0.99 5.21
N GLU A 12 11.48 1.83 6.01
CA GLU A 12 10.81 3.04 5.53
C GLU A 12 11.78 4.05 4.88
N SER A 13 13.08 3.94 5.18
CA SER A 13 14.13 4.85 4.70
C SER A 13 14.85 4.32 3.46
N ASP A 14 14.53 3.11 2.99
CA ASP A 14 15.21 2.50 1.84
C ASP A 14 14.95 3.27 0.53
N LEU A 15 13.79 3.92 0.43
CA LEU A 15 13.37 4.69 -0.73
C LEU A 15 12.77 6.03 -0.28
N PRO A 16 12.97 7.09 -1.08
CA PRO A 16 12.23 8.33 -0.86
C PRO A 16 10.73 8.07 -1.06
N TYR A 17 9.93 8.70 -0.21
CA TYR A 17 8.49 8.76 -0.39
C TYR A 17 8.15 9.61 -1.60
N SER A 18 7.21 9.14 -2.42
CA SER A 18 6.59 9.88 -3.51
C SER A 18 5.14 10.16 -3.18
N GLU A 19 4.72 11.41 -3.30
CA GLU A 19 3.31 11.80 -3.11
C GLU A 19 2.42 11.06 -4.12
N LEU A 20 1.39 10.39 -3.63
CA LEU A 20 0.35 9.76 -4.45
C LEU A 20 -0.80 10.74 -4.67
N VAL A 21 -1.28 11.32 -3.58
CA VAL A 21 -2.26 12.41 -3.52
C VAL A 21 -1.84 13.36 -2.39
N PRO A 22 -2.31 14.61 -2.36
CA PRO A 22 -1.94 15.56 -1.31
C PRO A 22 -2.11 14.97 0.09
N GLY A 23 -1.00 14.87 0.82
CA GLY A 23 -0.97 14.34 2.20
C GLY A 23 -0.79 12.83 2.33
N LEU A 24 -0.82 12.04 1.24
CA LEU A 24 -0.54 10.60 1.23
C LEU A 24 0.66 10.32 0.32
N GLU A 25 1.70 9.75 0.91
CA GLU A 25 2.97 9.43 0.24
C GLU A 25 3.27 7.94 0.30
N LEU A 26 3.94 7.40 -0.72
CA LEU A 26 4.32 5.98 -0.81
C LEU A 26 5.81 5.78 -1.04
N ALA A 27 6.39 4.77 -0.40
CA ALA A 27 7.71 4.22 -0.67
C ALA A 27 7.59 2.74 -1.04
N ARG A 28 7.61 2.42 -2.35
CA ARG A 28 7.31 1.08 -2.89
C ARG A 28 8.49 0.08 -2.79
N ALA A 29 8.95 -0.20 -1.57
CA ALA A 29 10.14 -1.00 -1.30
C ALA A 29 10.07 -2.45 -1.81
N ILE A 30 8.92 -3.13 -1.67
CA ILE A 30 8.73 -4.52 -2.15
C ILE A 30 8.81 -4.54 -3.67
N THR A 31 8.06 -3.65 -4.31
CA THR A 31 8.04 -3.48 -5.77
C THR A 31 9.44 -3.21 -6.31
N HIS A 32 10.16 -2.27 -5.69
CA HIS A 32 11.51 -1.89 -6.11
C HIS A 32 12.51 -3.04 -5.98
N ALA A 33 12.37 -3.90 -4.96
CA ALA A 33 13.24 -5.05 -4.80
C ALA A 33 13.21 -5.97 -6.03
N GLY A 34 12.06 -6.08 -6.71
CA GLY A 34 11.93 -6.74 -8.02
C GLY A 34 12.37 -8.20 -8.00
N THR A 35 12.10 -8.91 -6.90
CA THR A 35 12.49 -10.31 -6.66
C THR A 35 11.31 -11.27 -6.51
N THR A 36 10.08 -10.74 -6.49
CA THR A 36 8.81 -11.45 -6.23
C THR A 36 7.69 -10.83 -7.07
N GLN A 37 6.54 -11.53 -7.16
CA GLN A 37 5.30 -10.99 -7.75
C GLN A 37 4.49 -10.13 -6.76
N LEU A 38 4.92 -10.07 -5.51
CA LEU A 38 4.36 -9.16 -4.51
C LEU A 38 4.75 -7.72 -4.85
N GLY A 39 3.83 -6.81 -4.56
CA GLY A 39 4.03 -5.37 -4.65
C GLY A 39 3.83 -4.72 -3.30
N GLY A 40 4.23 -3.47 -3.20
CA GLY A 40 3.94 -2.63 -2.05
C GLY A 40 5.19 -2.09 -1.36
N GLY A 41 5.05 -1.74 -0.09
CA GLY A 41 6.04 -1.04 0.70
C GLY A 41 5.39 -0.22 1.79
N TYR A 42 5.88 0.99 2.02
CA TYR A 42 5.38 1.87 3.07
C TYR A 42 4.47 2.95 2.50
N MET A 43 3.47 3.33 3.29
CA MET A 43 2.64 4.50 3.07
C MET A 43 2.75 5.42 4.28
N ARG A 44 2.68 6.72 4.05
CA ARG A 44 2.70 7.72 5.11
C ARG A 44 1.66 8.79 4.83
N PHE A 45 0.92 9.14 5.87
CA PHE A 45 0.02 10.29 5.87
C PHE A 45 0.74 11.48 6.52
N ALA A 46 1.21 12.41 5.70
CA ALA A 46 1.88 13.64 6.15
C ALA A 46 0.89 14.65 6.76
N SER A 47 -0.36 14.61 6.31
CA SER A 47 -1.51 15.33 6.86
C SER A 47 -2.72 14.42 6.90
N ASP A 48 -3.82 14.87 7.52
CA ASP A 48 -5.11 14.21 7.31
C ASP A 48 -5.40 14.22 5.80
N ALA A 49 -5.60 13.04 5.22
CA ALA A 49 -5.80 12.89 3.79
C ALA A 49 -6.75 11.74 3.49
N GLU A 50 -7.42 11.85 2.34
CA GLU A 50 -8.34 10.86 1.84
C GLU A 50 -8.01 10.56 0.37
N PHE A 51 -7.94 9.27 0.03
CA PHE A 51 -7.79 8.77 -1.32
C PHE A 51 -9.05 8.00 -1.70
N ALA A 52 -9.96 8.69 -2.39
CA ALA A 52 -11.29 8.18 -2.72
C ALA A 52 -11.36 7.46 -4.06
N GLU A 53 -12.42 6.64 -4.20
CA GLU A 53 -12.84 5.97 -5.43
C GLU A 53 -11.82 5.00 -6.05
N TRP A 54 -10.97 4.40 -5.22
CA TRP A 54 -10.02 3.40 -5.68
C TRP A 54 -10.69 2.04 -5.84
N THR A 55 -10.62 1.45 -7.03
CA THR A 55 -11.10 0.08 -7.27
C THR A 55 -9.90 -0.84 -7.37
N LEU A 56 -9.70 -1.71 -6.38
CA LEU A 56 -8.59 -2.65 -6.36
C LEU A 56 -8.82 -3.75 -7.40
N LYS A 57 -7.79 -4.02 -8.21
CA LYS A 57 -7.74 -5.15 -9.16
C LYS A 57 -6.81 -6.27 -8.69
N TYR A 58 -6.51 -6.25 -7.40
CA TYR A 58 -5.54 -7.07 -6.70
C TYR A 58 -6.00 -7.23 -5.26
N ASP A 59 -5.49 -8.25 -4.58
CA ASP A 59 -5.64 -8.37 -3.13
C ASP A 59 -4.60 -7.47 -2.46
N GLU A 60 -4.98 -6.81 -1.37
CA GLU A 60 -4.10 -5.95 -0.60
C GLU A 60 -4.25 -6.21 0.91
N VAL A 61 -3.11 -6.28 1.60
CA VAL A 61 -3.03 -6.31 3.05
C VAL A 61 -2.32 -5.05 3.52
N LEU A 62 -2.95 -4.35 4.44
CA LEU A 62 -2.47 -3.14 5.08
C LEU A 62 -2.16 -3.46 6.52
N PHE A 63 -0.96 -3.13 6.99
CA PHE A 63 -0.59 -3.22 8.39
C PHE A 63 -0.28 -1.81 8.90
N VAL A 64 -0.92 -1.39 9.98
CA VAL A 64 -0.71 -0.06 10.56
C VAL A 64 0.44 -0.13 11.55
N GLN A 65 1.55 0.53 11.22
CA GLN A 65 2.71 0.61 12.10
C GLN A 65 2.51 1.67 13.19
N SER A 66 1.94 2.83 12.82
CA SER A 66 1.60 3.91 13.74
C SER A 66 0.41 4.72 13.22
N GLY A 67 -0.31 5.38 14.13
CA GLY A 67 -1.45 6.21 13.80
C GLY A 67 -2.73 5.40 13.59
N GLU A 68 -3.56 5.86 12.66
CA GLU A 68 -4.90 5.36 12.41
C GLU A 68 -5.21 5.42 10.92
N LEU A 69 -5.61 4.26 10.37
CA LEU A 69 -6.01 4.10 8.98
C LEU A 69 -7.43 3.54 8.94
N GLU A 70 -8.23 4.11 8.07
CA GLU A 70 -9.60 3.69 7.84
C GLU A 70 -9.83 3.40 6.36
N ILE A 71 -10.49 2.28 6.09
CA ILE A 71 -10.88 1.85 4.76
C ILE A 71 -12.39 1.83 4.69
N ILE A 72 -12.94 2.74 3.87
CA ILE A 72 -14.38 2.90 3.67
C ILE A 72 -14.76 2.17 2.38
N SER A 73 -15.78 1.34 2.43
CA SER A 73 -16.33 0.59 1.30
C SER A 73 -17.86 0.69 1.26
N ASP A 74 -18.48 0.16 0.21
CA ASP A 74 -19.95 0.07 0.10
C ASP A 74 -20.59 -0.74 1.25
N SER A 75 -19.81 -1.64 1.88
CA SER A 75 -20.27 -2.50 2.97
C SER A 75 -20.11 -1.86 4.36
N GLY A 76 -19.44 -0.72 4.46
CA GLY A 76 -19.11 -0.06 5.72
C GLY A 76 -17.66 0.38 5.80
N SER A 77 -17.27 0.83 7.00
CA SER A 77 -15.92 1.29 7.30
C SER A 77 -15.19 0.34 8.24
N VAL A 78 -13.89 0.13 7.99
CA VAL A 78 -12.99 -0.64 8.84
C VAL A 78 -11.85 0.28 9.27
N GLU A 79 -11.73 0.50 10.57
CA GLU A 79 -10.66 1.27 11.20
C GLU A 79 -9.60 0.31 11.76
N ALA A 80 -8.32 0.67 11.60
CA ALA A 80 -7.18 -0.03 12.16
C ALA A 80 -6.20 0.96 12.81
N HIS A 81 -5.73 0.59 13.99
CA HIS A 81 -4.74 1.31 14.76
C HIS A 81 -3.39 0.59 14.72
N ALA A 82 -2.38 1.21 15.32
CA ALA A 82 -1.03 0.65 15.42
C ALA A 82 -1.03 -0.82 15.91
N GLY A 83 -0.44 -1.71 15.11
CA GLY A 83 -0.37 -3.15 15.36
C GLY A 83 -1.47 -3.98 14.70
N GLU A 84 -2.44 -3.34 14.05
CA GLU A 84 -3.57 -4.00 13.40
C GLU A 84 -3.42 -4.04 11.88
N ALA A 85 -4.21 -4.90 11.24
CA ALA A 85 -4.17 -5.09 9.81
C ALA A 85 -5.57 -5.14 9.17
N ILE A 86 -5.66 -4.65 7.93
CA ILE A 86 -6.86 -4.69 7.10
C ILE A 86 -6.54 -5.53 5.85
N LEU A 87 -7.44 -6.44 5.51
CA LEU A 87 -7.43 -7.18 4.25
C LEU A 87 -8.48 -6.59 3.32
N ILE A 88 -8.07 -6.23 2.11
CA ILE A 88 -8.96 -5.78 1.04
C ILE A 88 -8.88 -6.80 -0.09
N ALA A 89 -10.01 -7.45 -0.37
CA ALA A 89 -10.09 -8.43 -1.44
C ALA A 89 -10.20 -7.77 -2.82
N ASN A 90 -9.68 -8.43 -3.85
CA ASN A 90 -9.80 -8.02 -5.25
C ASN A 90 -11.24 -7.69 -5.64
N GLY A 91 -11.43 -6.55 -6.32
CA GLY A 91 -12.73 -6.07 -6.79
C GLY A 91 -13.40 -5.08 -5.86
N ALA A 92 -12.87 -4.87 -4.64
CA ALA A 92 -13.40 -3.87 -3.73
C ALA A 92 -13.20 -2.44 -4.26
N LYS A 93 -14.26 -1.63 -4.19
CA LYS A 93 -14.18 -0.17 -4.32
C LYS A 93 -14.06 0.41 -2.92
N VAL A 94 -12.99 1.17 -2.68
CA VAL A 94 -12.68 1.69 -1.35
C VAL A 94 -12.20 3.14 -1.40
N THR A 95 -12.26 3.77 -0.22
CA THR A 95 -11.64 5.05 0.08
C THR A 95 -10.69 4.85 1.26
N TYR A 96 -9.44 5.29 1.11
CA TYR A 96 -8.45 5.28 2.18
C TYR A 96 -8.51 6.61 2.91
N ARG A 97 -8.66 6.59 4.23
CA ARG A 97 -8.63 7.77 5.08
C ARG A 97 -7.60 7.56 6.17
N GLY A 98 -6.59 8.42 6.22
CA GLY A 98 -5.54 8.35 7.23
C GLY A 98 -5.36 9.68 7.93
N ARG A 99 -4.98 9.60 9.21
CA ARG A 99 -4.66 10.78 10.03
C ARG A 99 -3.18 11.17 9.88
N ALA A 100 -2.88 12.44 10.07
CA ALA A 100 -1.51 12.94 10.08
C ALA A 100 -0.63 12.13 11.05
N GLY A 101 0.52 11.64 10.57
CA GLY A 101 1.43 10.80 11.34
C GLY A 101 1.16 9.29 11.25
N THR A 102 0.16 8.89 10.46
CA THR A 102 -0.09 7.47 10.18
C THR A 102 0.98 6.90 9.26
N ILE A 103 1.55 5.77 9.66
CA ILE A 103 2.50 4.98 8.85
C ILE A 103 1.92 3.58 8.72
N GLY A 104 1.79 3.14 7.47
CA GLY A 104 1.31 1.81 7.13
C GLY A 104 2.30 1.06 6.24
N PHE A 105 2.26 -0.26 6.31
CA PHE A 105 2.94 -1.15 5.39
C PHE A 105 1.91 -1.89 4.57
N PHE A 106 2.01 -1.85 3.25
CA PHE A 106 1.06 -2.50 2.36
C PHE A 106 1.75 -3.55 1.49
N VAL A 107 1.07 -4.66 1.31
CA VAL A 107 1.47 -5.76 0.43
C VAL A 107 0.31 -6.05 -0.49
N LEU A 108 0.58 -6.12 -1.77
CA LEU A 108 -0.43 -6.44 -2.77
C LEU A 108 0.01 -7.57 -3.70
N TRP A 109 -0.96 -8.29 -4.23
CA TRP A 109 -0.74 -9.32 -5.24
C TRP A 109 -1.91 -9.41 -6.23
N PRO A 110 -1.63 -9.54 -7.54
CA PRO A 110 -0.32 -9.44 -8.18
C PRO A 110 0.13 -7.97 -8.34
N PHE A 111 1.44 -7.67 -8.22
CA PHE A 111 1.96 -6.31 -8.44
C PHE A 111 1.78 -5.80 -9.87
N ASP A 112 1.84 -6.72 -10.83
CA ASP A 112 1.72 -6.44 -12.26
C ASP A 112 0.27 -6.40 -12.74
N TRP A 113 -0.70 -6.14 -11.85
CA TRP A 113 -2.12 -6.00 -12.19
C TRP A 113 -2.39 -5.01 -13.33
N ASP A 114 -1.57 -3.96 -13.47
CA ASP A 114 -1.68 -2.95 -14.53
C ASP A 114 -0.93 -3.33 -15.84
N LYS A 115 -0.10 -4.39 -15.84
CA LYS A 115 0.75 -4.74 -17.00
C LYS A 115 0.04 -5.47 -18.14
N LYS A 116 -1.28 -5.42 -18.25
CA LYS A 116 -2.01 -5.88 -19.45
C LYS A 116 -3.15 -4.95 -19.88
N ALA A 117 -2.78 -3.93 -20.65
CA ALA A 117 -3.54 -3.45 -21.81
C ALA A 117 -2.63 -3.01 -22.99
N ALA A 118 -1.41 -3.54 -23.09
CA ALA A 118 -0.49 -3.27 -24.20
C ALA A 118 0.11 -4.58 -24.76
N ALA A 119 -0.76 -5.54 -25.06
CA ALA A 119 -0.46 -6.68 -25.91
C ALA A 119 -1.75 -7.11 -26.60
N GLY A 120 -2.10 -6.37 -27.65
CA GLY A 120 -3.20 -6.62 -28.57
C GLY A 120 -2.94 -5.83 -29.85
#